data_AF-A0A9D4VTW4-F1
#
_entry.id   AF-A0A9D4VTW4-F1
#
_cell.length_a   1.000
_cell.length_b   1.000
_cell.length_c   1.000
_cell.angle_alpha   90.00
_cell.angle_beta   90.00
_cell.angle_gamma   90.00
#
_symmetry.space_group_name_H-M   'P 1'
#
loop_
_entity.id
_entity.type
_entity.pdbx_description
1 polymer ?
#
loop_
_entity_poly.entity_id
_entity_poly.type
_entity_poly.pdbx_seq_one_letter_code
_entity_poly.pdbx_strand_id
1 'polypeptide(L)'
;MTTVCMWEVYAGESDMFRVDFRSTHVHYLNNLEEDGKYKWWRNNLNEILVPVFPGQLRQIRKKLFHAVFVLDPATTFGLESIDMIISLYKNSFPVRFGALLFSSKYITYLENHSTKEDRDKFKDDMSDMIIRLFSYIKGNYGIEMAFKFLSNVNKLHIESDDDADDAHLELHRVESAFVETILPKVKSPPQEILLKLKKGPELKELSQESSKTVFKLGLSKIQCSLLMNGLFIDPAEEALLNALNDETQRLQEQVYFGQIKSHTDVLDKLLSEAGIQHYNPQIICDNKPRFISLAMFTFGEASILNGINYLHSPRIIDDLKPVTHLFSVDITLAIGIKLLRQGFNYLIEGSKDARVELKKRTKHIVEIIEEVKWEDVDPDMLTRKFISDIVMYVSSSMSMIERSSESARFEVLSAQHSAIILNNENSSIHIDAVLDPLCPTSQKLSGILRVLWKYIQPNMRIMLNPMSSLVDLPLKNYYRYVVPSMDDFRNTDSSINGPKAFFANMPLSKTLTMNLDVPEPWLVEPVLTVHDLDNIMIENLSDTRTLQAAFELEALVLTGHCSEKDHDPPRGLQLILGTKTSPHLVDTLVMANLGYWKMKVCSSLGSIVLQ
;
A
#
# COMPACT_ATOMS: atom_id res chain seq x y z
N MET A 1 20.20 16.05 22.66
CA MET A 1 21.19 15.68 21.63
C MET A 1 20.64 14.49 20.88
N THR A 2 20.12 14.72 19.68
CA THR A 2 19.50 13.67 18.85
C THR A 2 20.59 13.04 18.01
N THR A 3 20.87 11.75 18.20
CA THR A 3 21.80 10.98 17.34
C THR A 3 20.97 10.17 16.36
N VAL A 4 21.40 10.10 15.10
CA VAL A 4 20.54 9.68 13.99
C VAL A 4 21.18 8.51 13.18
N CYS A 5 20.93 7.21 13.52
CA CYS A 5 21.38 5.95 12.78
C CYS A 5 20.31 4.79 12.43
N MET A 6 19.61 4.83 11.24
CA MET A 6 18.21 4.46 10.75
C MET A 6 18.10 3.15 10.06
N TRP A 7 16.87 2.70 9.82
CA TRP A 7 16.65 1.64 8.88
C TRP A 7 15.51 1.89 7.91
N GLU A 8 15.81 1.66 6.64
CA GLU A 8 14.85 1.26 5.63
C GLU A 8 15.27 -0.13 5.15
N VAL A 9 14.37 -1.11 5.26
CA VAL A 9 14.48 -2.38 4.52
C VAL A 9 13.39 -2.29 3.46
N TYR A 10 13.77 -2.17 2.18
CA TYR A 10 12.77 -2.03 1.14
C TYR A 10 12.24 -3.38 0.64
N ALA A 11 10.92 -3.50 0.61
CA ALA A 11 10.20 -4.56 -0.07
C ALA A 11 10.37 -4.41 -1.60
N GLY A 12 10.76 -5.47 -2.29
CA GLY A 12 10.75 -5.43 -3.76
C GLY A 12 9.32 -5.25 -4.27
N GLU A 13 9.16 -4.50 -5.36
CA GLU A 13 7.88 -4.35 -6.05
C GLU A 13 7.22 -5.74 -6.23
N SER A 14 6.04 -5.93 -5.64
CA SER A 14 5.22 -7.17 -5.64
C SER A 14 5.75 -8.42 -4.89
N ASP A 15 6.84 -8.34 -4.12
CA ASP A 15 7.22 -9.41 -3.16
C ASP A 15 6.26 -9.38 -1.95
N MET A 16 5.03 -9.91 -2.10
CA MET A 16 4.13 -10.10 -0.95
C MET A 16 4.79 -11.06 0.04
N PHE A 17 5.19 -10.56 1.21
CA PHE A 17 5.91 -11.37 2.20
C PHE A 17 5.01 -12.48 2.76
N ARG A 18 5.57 -13.69 2.85
CA ARG A 18 4.91 -14.82 3.50
C ARG A 18 5.45 -14.99 4.91
N VAL A 19 4.59 -14.99 5.93
CA VAL A 19 4.96 -15.28 7.31
C VAL A 19 5.06 -16.79 7.52
N ASP A 20 6.20 -17.27 8.03
CA ASP A 20 6.38 -18.69 8.40
C ASP A 20 5.70 -18.99 9.74
N PHE A 21 4.41 -19.32 9.68
CA PHE A 21 3.58 -19.66 10.84
C PHE A 21 3.72 -21.13 11.30
N ARG A 22 4.62 -21.93 10.73
CA ARG A 22 4.73 -23.37 11.02
C ARG A 22 5.11 -23.59 12.50
N SER A 23 4.13 -24.01 13.28
CA SER A 23 4.31 -24.32 14.70
C SER A 23 3.36 -25.41 15.17
N THR A 24 3.69 -26.05 16.30
CA THR A 24 2.85 -27.02 17.01
C THR A 24 1.56 -26.40 17.59
N HIS A 25 1.48 -25.07 17.64
CA HIS A 25 0.38 -24.30 18.21
C HIS A 25 -0.70 -23.93 17.17
N VAL A 26 -0.53 -24.28 15.89
CA VAL A 26 -1.59 -24.12 14.89
C VAL A 26 -2.57 -25.28 14.99
N HIS A 27 -3.83 -24.97 15.26
CA HIS A 27 -4.91 -25.94 15.41
C HIS A 27 -5.72 -26.05 14.12
N TYR A 28 -5.38 -27.02 13.26
CA TYR A 28 -6.11 -27.29 12.02
C TYR A 28 -7.46 -27.99 12.30
N LEU A 29 -8.54 -27.47 11.73
CA LEU A 29 -9.88 -28.04 11.82
C LEU A 29 -10.05 -29.26 10.89
N ASN A 30 -9.44 -29.23 9.71
CA ASN A 30 -9.58 -30.25 8.67
C ASN A 30 -8.23 -30.68 8.05
N ASN A 31 -8.23 -31.83 7.39
CA ASN A 31 -7.17 -32.31 6.51
C ASN A 31 -7.74 -32.81 5.18
N LEU A 32 -7.54 -32.02 4.12
CA LEU A 32 -8.03 -32.29 2.76
C LEU A 32 -7.55 -33.63 2.18
N GLU A 33 -6.43 -34.16 2.65
CA GLU A 33 -5.86 -35.42 2.15
C GLU A 33 -6.38 -36.65 2.92
N GLU A 34 -6.67 -36.52 4.20
CA GLU A 34 -6.99 -37.64 5.10
C GLU A 34 -8.49 -37.79 5.41
N ASP A 35 -9.23 -36.69 5.57
CA ASP A 35 -10.59 -36.75 6.11
C ASP A 35 -11.56 -37.47 5.15
N GLY A 36 -12.43 -38.30 5.71
CA GLY A 36 -13.46 -39.02 4.95
C GLY A 36 -14.40 -38.11 4.16
N LYS A 37 -14.56 -36.85 4.58
CA LYS A 37 -15.36 -35.81 3.90
C LYS A 37 -14.89 -35.56 2.46
N TYR A 38 -13.57 -35.56 2.22
CA TYR A 38 -12.97 -35.23 0.93
C TYR A 38 -12.66 -36.47 0.06
N LYS A 39 -13.13 -37.66 0.47
CA LYS A 39 -12.84 -38.93 -0.22
C LYS A 39 -13.28 -38.96 -1.70
N TRP A 40 -14.35 -38.21 -2.03
CA TRP A 40 -14.92 -38.10 -3.37
C TRP A 40 -14.10 -37.20 -4.31
N TRP A 41 -13.26 -36.34 -3.74
CA TRP A 41 -12.40 -35.43 -4.50
C TRP A 41 -11.23 -36.18 -5.10
N ARG A 42 -10.81 -35.75 -6.29
CA ARG A 42 -9.70 -36.36 -7.01
C ARG A 42 -8.37 -35.82 -6.47
N ASN A 43 -7.35 -36.67 -6.44
CA ASN A 43 -6.01 -36.36 -5.92
C ASN A 43 -5.01 -35.92 -7.01
N ASN A 44 -5.48 -35.70 -8.25
CA ASN A 44 -4.62 -35.34 -9.37
C ASN A 44 -4.34 -33.83 -9.39
N LEU A 45 -3.08 -33.45 -9.17
CA LEU A 45 -2.63 -32.06 -9.15
C LEU A 45 -2.88 -31.34 -10.49
N ASN A 46 -2.85 -32.05 -11.61
CA ASN A 46 -3.05 -31.46 -12.94
C ASN A 46 -4.46 -30.89 -13.15
N GLU A 47 -5.42 -31.21 -12.28
CA GLU A 47 -6.76 -30.62 -12.31
C GLU A 47 -6.78 -29.14 -11.91
N ILE A 48 -5.68 -28.61 -11.35
CA ILE A 48 -5.52 -27.17 -11.18
C ILE A 48 -5.42 -26.44 -12.53
N LEU A 49 -4.97 -27.10 -13.60
CA LEU A 49 -4.72 -26.49 -14.91
C LEU A 49 -5.94 -26.45 -15.84
N VAL A 50 -7.02 -27.19 -15.54
CA VAL A 50 -8.22 -27.28 -16.41
C VAL A 50 -9.01 -25.97 -16.33
N PRO A 51 -9.41 -25.28 -17.40
CA PRO A 51 -10.19 -24.05 -17.28
C PRO A 51 -11.52 -24.27 -16.53
N VAL A 52 -11.87 -23.33 -15.65
CA VAL A 52 -13.14 -23.28 -14.91
C VAL A 52 -13.78 -21.89 -15.06
N PHE A 53 -15.07 -21.77 -14.77
CA PHE A 53 -15.73 -20.46 -14.78
C PHE A 53 -15.18 -19.56 -13.66
N PRO A 54 -15.05 -18.23 -13.87
CA PRO A 54 -14.65 -17.30 -12.83
C PRO A 54 -15.49 -17.45 -11.56
N GLY A 55 -14.85 -17.42 -10.39
CA GLY A 55 -15.49 -17.66 -9.09
C GLY A 55 -15.70 -19.13 -8.70
N GLN A 56 -15.48 -20.11 -9.60
CA GLN A 56 -15.63 -21.52 -9.27
C GLN A 56 -14.35 -22.12 -8.66
N LEU A 57 -14.39 -22.40 -7.35
CA LEU A 57 -13.28 -23.04 -6.63
C LEU A 57 -13.11 -24.53 -7.01
N ARG A 58 -11.85 -24.98 -7.06
CA ARG A 58 -11.48 -26.35 -7.48
C ARG A 58 -11.44 -27.33 -6.31
N GLN A 59 -12.23 -28.39 -6.38
CA GLN A 59 -12.28 -29.45 -5.37
C GLN A 59 -11.18 -30.50 -5.59
N ILE A 60 -9.94 -30.18 -5.21
CA ILE A 60 -8.78 -31.07 -5.30
C ILE A 60 -8.46 -31.65 -3.92
N ARG A 61 -8.28 -32.97 -3.84
CA ARG A 61 -7.91 -33.69 -2.61
C ARG A 61 -6.41 -33.55 -2.29
N LYS A 62 -5.95 -32.31 -2.11
CA LYS A 62 -4.57 -31.97 -1.76
C LYS A 62 -4.53 -30.66 -0.95
N LYS A 63 -3.60 -30.55 0.01
CA LYS A 63 -3.32 -29.35 0.80
C LYS A 63 -2.66 -28.24 -0.04
N LEU A 64 -3.44 -27.59 -0.91
CA LEU A 64 -2.96 -26.48 -1.77
C LEU A 64 -3.04 -25.12 -1.06
N PHE A 65 -4.09 -24.91 -0.27
CA PHE A 65 -4.38 -23.65 0.41
C PHE A 65 -4.48 -23.87 1.91
N HIS A 66 -3.76 -23.07 2.68
CA HIS A 66 -3.77 -23.07 4.14
C HIS A 66 -4.23 -21.69 4.62
N ALA A 67 -5.41 -21.62 5.23
CA ALA A 67 -5.93 -20.41 5.87
C ALA A 67 -5.80 -20.55 7.38
N VAL A 68 -4.83 -19.84 7.98
CA VAL A 68 -4.62 -19.82 9.43
C VAL A 68 -5.03 -18.48 10.00
N PHE A 69 -6.05 -18.49 10.85
CA PHE A 69 -6.55 -17.31 11.54
C PHE A 69 -5.80 -17.15 12.88
N VAL A 70 -5.17 -16.00 13.08
CA VAL A 70 -4.47 -15.63 14.31
C VAL A 70 -5.36 -14.65 15.07
N LEU A 71 -5.96 -15.10 16.18
CA LEU A 71 -7.02 -14.38 16.88
C LEU A 71 -6.95 -14.51 18.41
N ASP A 72 -7.47 -13.51 19.11
CA ASP A 72 -7.73 -13.57 20.55
C ASP A 72 -9.18 -14.04 20.78
N PRO A 73 -9.42 -15.21 21.40
CA PRO A 73 -10.76 -15.79 21.52
C PRO A 73 -11.65 -15.08 22.57
N ALA A 74 -11.17 -14.03 23.24
CA ALA A 74 -12.00 -13.16 24.07
C ALA A 74 -12.50 -11.90 23.33
N THR A 75 -12.12 -11.69 22.06
CA THR A 75 -12.59 -10.57 21.23
C THR A 75 -13.78 -10.97 20.37
N THR A 76 -14.73 -10.05 20.17
CA THR A 76 -15.91 -10.23 19.29
C THR A 76 -15.49 -10.65 17.89
N PHE A 77 -14.61 -9.86 17.27
CA PHE A 77 -14.06 -10.09 15.94
C PHE A 77 -13.37 -11.47 15.81
N GLY A 78 -12.65 -11.90 16.85
CA GLY A 78 -12.03 -13.23 16.90
C GLY A 78 -13.07 -14.35 16.91
N LEU A 79 -14.16 -14.19 17.66
CA LEU A 79 -15.26 -15.15 17.74
C LEU A 79 -16.09 -15.21 16.44
N GLU A 80 -16.36 -14.08 15.80
CA GLU A 80 -16.98 -14.00 14.47
C GLU A 80 -16.16 -14.75 13.40
N SER A 81 -14.83 -14.55 13.42
CA SER A 81 -13.90 -15.26 12.55
C SER A 81 -14.01 -16.78 12.69
N ILE A 82 -14.32 -17.29 13.89
CA ILE A 82 -14.49 -18.73 14.15
C ILE A 82 -15.80 -19.26 13.56
N ASP A 83 -16.90 -18.51 13.63
CA ASP A 83 -18.16 -18.90 13.00
C ASP A 83 -18.04 -18.86 11.47
N MET A 84 -17.29 -17.92 10.90
CA MET A 84 -16.92 -17.92 9.48
C MET A 84 -16.14 -19.19 9.10
N ILE A 85 -15.09 -19.56 9.84
CA ILE A 85 -14.34 -20.82 9.61
C ILE A 85 -15.28 -22.03 9.60
N ILE A 86 -16.22 -22.10 10.54
CA ILE A 86 -17.16 -23.22 10.66
C ILE A 86 -18.17 -23.23 9.49
N SER A 87 -18.61 -22.06 9.01
CA SER A 87 -19.45 -21.91 7.82
C SER A 87 -18.74 -22.42 6.56
N LEU A 88 -17.53 -21.92 6.30
CA LEU A 88 -16.70 -22.30 5.16
C LEU A 88 -16.32 -23.80 5.19
N TYR A 89 -16.01 -24.34 6.38
CA TYR A 89 -15.79 -25.77 6.56
C TYR A 89 -17.02 -26.59 6.21
N LYS A 90 -18.23 -26.22 6.69
CA LYS A 90 -19.49 -26.90 6.34
C LYS A 90 -19.70 -26.91 4.83
N ASN A 91 -19.55 -25.75 4.18
CA ASN A 91 -19.68 -25.54 2.74
C ASN A 91 -18.62 -26.27 1.89
N SER A 92 -17.66 -26.96 2.53
CA SER A 92 -16.67 -27.83 1.87
C SER A 92 -15.74 -27.06 0.94
N PHE A 93 -15.31 -25.87 1.36
CA PHE A 93 -14.26 -25.11 0.66
C PHE A 93 -12.95 -25.92 0.56
N PRO A 94 -12.20 -25.82 -0.56
CA PRO A 94 -10.96 -26.56 -0.79
C PRO A 94 -9.75 -25.94 -0.07
N VAL A 95 -9.95 -25.55 1.19
CA VAL A 95 -8.98 -24.85 2.02
C VAL A 95 -8.77 -25.63 3.32
N ARG A 96 -7.52 -25.69 3.78
CA ARG A 96 -7.19 -26.20 5.10
C ARG A 96 -7.28 -25.07 6.11
N PHE A 97 -8.31 -25.10 6.95
CA PHE A 97 -8.56 -24.10 7.98
C PHE A 97 -7.79 -24.41 9.25
N GLY A 98 -7.15 -23.42 9.84
CA GLY A 98 -6.52 -23.50 11.15
C GLY A 98 -6.74 -22.24 11.98
N ALA A 99 -6.64 -22.39 13.30
CA ALA A 99 -6.65 -21.28 14.24
C ALA A 99 -5.39 -21.30 15.11
N LEU A 100 -4.83 -20.12 15.36
CA LEU A 100 -3.72 -19.87 16.28
C LEU A 100 -4.23 -18.88 17.34
N LEU A 101 -4.50 -19.40 18.54
CA LEU A 101 -5.14 -18.65 19.61
C LEU A 101 -4.09 -18.01 20.52
N PHE A 102 -4.28 -16.74 20.88
CA PHE A 102 -3.40 -16.02 21.81
C PHE A 102 -4.16 -15.17 22.82
N SER A 103 -3.45 -14.74 23.87
CA SER A 103 -3.93 -13.81 24.90
C SER A 103 -3.28 -12.45 24.70
N SER A 104 -4.05 -11.46 24.21
CA SER A 104 -3.56 -10.10 23.97
C SER A 104 -2.96 -9.46 25.23
N LYS A 105 -3.62 -9.61 26.38
CA LYS A 105 -3.15 -9.09 27.67
C LYS A 105 -1.88 -9.78 28.18
N TYR A 106 -1.68 -11.07 27.86
CA TYR A 106 -0.41 -11.74 28.15
C TYR A 106 0.74 -11.17 27.29
N ILE A 107 0.47 -10.78 26.05
CA ILE A 107 1.50 -10.19 25.18
C ILE A 107 1.83 -8.75 25.58
N THR A 108 0.84 -7.89 25.86
CA THR A 108 1.13 -6.54 26.39
C THR A 108 1.85 -6.58 27.73
N TYR A 109 1.59 -7.61 28.55
CA TYR A 109 2.36 -7.89 29.75
C TYR A 109 3.83 -8.23 29.44
N LEU A 110 4.11 -9.09 28.44
CA LEU A 110 5.47 -9.44 28.00
C LEU A 110 6.25 -8.25 27.42
N GLU A 111 5.61 -7.34 26.69
CA GLU A 111 6.25 -6.14 26.16
C GLU A 111 6.76 -5.21 27.29
N ASN A 112 5.96 -5.08 28.35
CA ASN A 112 6.28 -4.24 29.51
C ASN A 112 7.27 -4.90 30.49
N HIS A 113 7.09 -6.20 30.80
CA HIS A 113 7.85 -6.92 31.83
C HIS A 113 8.81 -7.93 31.20
N SER A 114 10.05 -7.48 30.96
CA SER A 114 11.10 -8.26 30.30
C SER A 114 11.87 -9.24 31.23
N THR A 115 11.62 -9.17 32.54
CA THR A 115 12.25 -9.96 33.60
C THR A 115 11.60 -11.34 33.78
N LYS A 116 12.39 -12.36 34.15
CA LYS A 116 11.87 -13.72 34.39
C LYS A 116 11.02 -13.81 35.66
N GLU A 117 11.39 -13.06 36.70
CA GLU A 117 10.79 -13.13 38.05
C GLU A 117 9.36 -12.58 38.14
N ASP A 118 8.93 -11.77 37.18
CA ASP A 118 7.56 -11.23 37.20
C ASP A 118 6.56 -12.18 36.54
N ARG A 119 7.02 -13.11 35.67
CA ARG A 119 6.16 -14.00 34.87
C ARG A 119 5.21 -14.87 35.70
N ASP A 120 5.62 -15.23 36.92
CA ASP A 120 4.81 -16.04 37.84
C ASP A 120 3.71 -15.22 38.55
N LYS A 121 3.78 -13.88 38.49
CA LYS A 121 2.75 -12.96 39.03
C LYS A 121 1.62 -12.66 38.06
N PHE A 122 1.66 -13.15 36.81
CA PHE A 122 0.60 -12.91 35.84
C PHE A 122 -0.71 -13.59 36.29
N LYS A 123 -1.73 -12.77 36.53
CA LYS A 123 -3.10 -13.21 36.83
C LYS A 123 -3.73 -13.72 35.53
N ASP A 124 -4.21 -14.96 35.56
CA ASP A 124 -4.81 -15.62 34.39
C ASP A 124 -5.97 -14.79 33.81
N ASP A 125 -5.94 -14.58 32.49
CA ASP A 125 -6.97 -13.82 31.77
C ASP A 125 -8.02 -14.72 31.12
N MET A 126 -9.11 -14.12 30.63
CA MET A 126 -10.20 -14.80 29.95
C MET A 126 -9.72 -15.58 28.71
N SER A 127 -8.89 -14.97 27.86
CA SER A 127 -8.32 -15.61 26.67
C SER A 127 -7.49 -16.84 27.04
N ASP A 128 -6.63 -16.74 28.06
CA ASP A 128 -5.87 -17.87 28.59
C ASP A 128 -6.76 -19.01 29.09
N MET A 129 -7.89 -18.68 29.73
CA MET A 129 -8.85 -19.70 30.17
C MET A 129 -9.52 -20.40 28.99
N ILE A 130 -9.99 -19.64 27.99
CA ILE A 130 -10.62 -20.20 26.78
C ILE A 130 -9.63 -21.12 26.04
N ILE A 131 -8.35 -20.72 25.91
CA ILE A 131 -7.29 -21.53 25.27
C ILE A 131 -7.04 -22.83 26.04
N ARG A 132 -7.05 -22.82 27.38
CA ARG A 132 -6.91 -24.03 28.21
C ARG A 132 -8.09 -24.98 28.04
N LEU A 133 -9.32 -24.44 28.08
CA LEU A 133 -10.54 -25.23 27.90
C LEU A 133 -10.61 -25.83 26.49
N PHE A 134 -10.27 -25.06 25.46
CA PHE A 134 -10.15 -25.51 24.07
C PHE A 134 -9.11 -26.62 23.91
N SER A 135 -7.92 -26.46 24.51
CA SER A 135 -6.84 -27.45 24.48
C SER A 135 -7.24 -28.78 25.14
N TYR A 136 -7.97 -28.70 26.27
CA TYR A 136 -8.53 -29.88 26.93
C TYR A 136 -9.60 -30.59 26.07
N ILE A 137 -10.51 -29.82 25.44
CA ILE A 137 -11.54 -30.40 24.55
C ILE A 137 -10.89 -31.07 23.34
N LYS A 138 -9.89 -30.43 22.73
CA LYS A 138 -9.10 -31.01 21.62
C LYS A 138 -8.49 -32.36 22.02
N GLY A 139 -7.85 -32.44 23.19
CA GLY A 139 -7.18 -33.65 23.68
C GLY A 139 -8.13 -34.83 23.93
N ASN A 140 -9.32 -34.57 24.47
CA ASN A 140 -10.22 -35.63 24.96
C ASN A 140 -11.43 -35.93 24.06
N TYR A 141 -11.95 -34.93 23.32
CA TYR A 141 -13.21 -35.05 22.56
C TYR A 141 -13.07 -34.76 21.05
N GLY A 142 -11.87 -34.39 20.61
CA GLY A 142 -11.52 -34.11 19.22
C GLY A 142 -11.66 -32.63 18.81
N ILE A 143 -11.06 -32.29 17.67
CA ILE A 143 -10.90 -30.89 17.23
C ILE A 143 -12.23 -30.23 16.83
N GLU A 144 -13.16 -30.95 16.18
CA GLU A 144 -14.46 -30.41 15.79
C GLU A 144 -15.29 -29.93 17.00
N MET A 145 -15.20 -30.65 18.13
CA MET A 145 -15.84 -30.24 19.38
C MET A 145 -15.17 -29.00 19.99
N ALA A 146 -13.86 -28.84 19.81
CA ALA A 146 -13.12 -27.68 20.31
C ALA A 146 -13.48 -26.40 19.52
N PHE A 147 -13.60 -26.47 18.19
CA PHE A 147 -14.13 -25.35 17.40
C PHE A 147 -15.62 -25.09 17.70
N LYS A 148 -16.43 -26.12 17.93
CA LYS A 148 -17.83 -25.94 18.35
C LYS A 148 -17.96 -25.24 19.71
N PHE A 149 -17.06 -25.49 20.66
CA PHE A 149 -17.01 -24.76 21.93
C PHE A 149 -16.85 -23.26 21.70
N LEU A 150 -15.93 -22.85 20.82
CA LEU A 150 -15.70 -21.44 20.51
C LEU A 150 -16.93 -20.78 19.84
N SER A 151 -17.60 -21.47 18.90
CA SER A 151 -18.89 -21.01 18.32
C SER A 151 -20.01 -20.87 19.37
N ASN A 152 -20.05 -21.76 20.37
CA ASN A 152 -20.99 -21.65 21.48
C ASN A 152 -20.66 -20.47 22.41
N VAL A 153 -19.39 -20.14 22.62
CA VAL A 153 -18.98 -18.91 23.34
C VAL A 153 -19.49 -17.67 22.59
N ASN A 154 -19.42 -17.64 21.26
CA ASN A 154 -19.95 -16.51 20.47
C ASN A 154 -21.47 -16.33 20.63
N LYS A 155 -22.24 -17.43 20.60
CA LYS A 155 -23.71 -17.35 20.76
C LYS A 155 -24.12 -16.79 22.12
N LEU A 156 -23.49 -17.27 23.20
CA LEU A 156 -23.73 -16.76 24.56
C LEU A 156 -23.17 -15.33 24.78
N HIS A 157 -22.43 -14.78 23.81
CA HIS A 157 -22.10 -13.36 23.75
C HIS A 157 -23.22 -12.57 23.06
N ILE A 158 -23.62 -12.96 21.84
CA ILE A 158 -24.65 -12.30 21.02
C ILE A 158 -26.04 -12.31 21.70
N GLU A 159 -26.39 -13.38 22.43
CA GLU A 159 -27.68 -13.50 23.14
C GLU A 159 -27.89 -12.49 24.29
N SER A 160 -26.98 -11.53 24.50
CA SER A 160 -27.08 -10.53 25.57
C SER A 160 -27.04 -9.06 25.13
N ASP A 161 -27.14 -8.76 23.83
CA ASP A 161 -27.04 -7.38 23.32
C ASP A 161 -28.29 -6.54 23.64
N ASP A 162 -28.38 -6.07 24.88
CA ASP A 162 -29.00 -4.79 25.25
C ASP A 162 -27.86 -3.79 25.57
N ASP A 163 -27.55 -2.89 24.62
CA ASP A 163 -26.74 -1.66 24.73
C ASP A 163 -25.30 -1.72 25.35
N ALA A 164 -24.27 -1.80 24.48
CA ALA A 164 -23.02 -0.98 24.46
C ALA A 164 -21.77 -1.72 23.91
N ASP A 165 -20.95 -1.01 23.12
CA ASP A 165 -19.76 -1.50 22.39
C ASP A 165 -18.56 -1.98 23.25
N ASP A 166 -18.73 -2.30 24.53
CA ASP A 166 -17.64 -2.77 25.42
C ASP A 166 -18.12 -3.87 26.41
N ALA A 167 -18.95 -4.79 25.90
CA ALA A 167 -19.44 -5.94 26.64
C ALA A 167 -18.30 -6.91 27.02
N HIS A 168 -17.73 -6.76 28.21
CA HIS A 168 -16.69 -7.66 28.71
C HIS A 168 -17.22 -9.10 28.90
N LEU A 169 -16.66 -10.05 28.15
CA LEU A 169 -17.01 -11.48 28.20
C LEU A 169 -16.92 -12.05 29.64
N GLU A 170 -18.07 -12.37 30.23
CA GLU A 170 -18.16 -12.84 31.62
C GLU A 170 -17.71 -14.30 31.80
N LEU A 171 -17.00 -14.55 32.92
CA LEU A 171 -16.50 -15.88 33.28
C LEU A 171 -17.57 -16.98 33.30
N HIS A 172 -18.76 -16.66 33.84
CA HIS A 172 -19.86 -17.62 33.94
C HIS A 172 -20.33 -18.13 32.57
N ARG A 173 -20.27 -17.29 31.52
CA ARG A 173 -20.73 -17.64 30.16
C ARG A 173 -19.76 -18.61 29.48
N VAL A 174 -18.46 -18.42 29.67
CA VAL A 174 -17.42 -19.35 29.19
C VAL A 174 -17.56 -20.71 29.88
N GLU A 175 -17.89 -20.73 31.17
CA GLU A 175 -18.18 -21.97 31.90
C GLU A 175 -19.45 -22.65 31.39
N SER A 176 -20.54 -21.91 31.13
CA SER A 176 -21.76 -22.44 30.50
C SER A 176 -21.50 -23.03 29.12
N ALA A 177 -20.81 -22.31 28.22
CA ALA A 177 -20.45 -22.80 26.89
C ALA A 177 -19.62 -24.10 26.95
N PHE A 178 -18.72 -24.21 27.93
CA PHE A 178 -17.93 -25.43 28.16
C PHE A 178 -18.83 -26.60 28.60
N VAL A 179 -19.74 -26.36 29.54
CA VAL A 179 -20.73 -27.36 30.00
C VAL A 179 -21.59 -27.83 28.83
N GLU A 180 -22.22 -26.92 28.08
CA GLU A 180 -23.09 -27.25 26.94
C GLU A 180 -22.39 -28.06 25.85
N THR A 181 -21.12 -27.74 25.57
CA THR A 181 -20.35 -28.45 24.54
C THR A 181 -19.99 -29.88 24.96
N ILE A 182 -19.86 -30.12 26.26
CA ILE A 182 -19.34 -31.38 26.83
C ILE A 182 -20.46 -32.31 27.33
N LEU A 183 -21.62 -31.76 27.74
CA LEU A 183 -22.82 -32.50 28.14
C LEU A 183 -23.17 -33.71 27.24
N PRO A 184 -23.06 -33.67 25.90
CA PRO A 184 -23.46 -34.79 25.05
C PRO A 184 -22.56 -36.04 25.13
N LYS A 185 -21.34 -35.94 25.69
CA LYS A 185 -20.31 -37.00 25.61
C LYS A 185 -19.76 -37.49 26.94
N VAL A 186 -20.18 -36.92 28.08
CA VAL A 186 -19.49 -37.12 29.37
C VAL A 186 -20.35 -37.80 30.43
N LYS A 187 -19.71 -38.67 31.22
CA LYS A 187 -20.32 -39.46 32.31
C LYS A 187 -20.08 -38.90 33.72
N SER A 188 -19.21 -37.89 33.86
CA SER A 188 -18.81 -37.23 35.11
C SER A 188 -19.29 -35.77 35.17
N PRO A 189 -19.51 -35.18 36.36
CA PRO A 189 -19.96 -33.79 36.48
C PRO A 189 -18.95 -32.81 35.84
N PRO A 190 -19.38 -31.95 34.89
CA PRO A 190 -18.50 -30.98 34.22
C PRO A 190 -17.80 -30.00 35.18
N GLN A 191 -18.42 -29.67 36.32
CA GLN A 191 -17.85 -28.74 37.30
C GLN A 191 -16.57 -29.27 37.97
N GLU A 192 -16.45 -30.59 38.18
CA GLU A 192 -15.20 -31.19 38.69
C GLU A 192 -14.04 -31.08 37.69
N ILE A 193 -14.37 -31.15 36.40
CA ILE A 193 -13.40 -31.00 35.31
C ILE A 193 -12.89 -29.56 35.29
N LEU A 194 -13.79 -28.56 35.35
CA LEU A 194 -13.42 -27.14 35.46
C LEU A 194 -12.50 -26.87 36.66
N LEU A 195 -12.81 -27.45 37.84
CA LEU A 195 -11.99 -27.32 39.05
C LEU A 195 -10.59 -27.94 38.94
N LYS A 196 -10.45 -29.05 38.20
CA LYS A 196 -9.14 -29.67 37.91
C LYS A 196 -8.35 -28.84 36.89
N LEU A 197 -9.02 -28.32 35.84
CA LEU A 197 -8.39 -27.52 34.79
C LEU A 197 -7.87 -26.17 35.29
N LYS A 198 -8.60 -25.51 36.21
CA LYS A 198 -8.14 -24.29 36.88
C LYS A 198 -6.86 -24.48 37.72
N LYS A 199 -6.44 -25.72 38.00
CA LYS A 199 -5.25 -26.05 38.81
C LYS A 199 -4.13 -26.76 38.04
N GLY A 200 -4.31 -27.07 36.75
CA GLY A 200 -3.33 -27.80 35.95
C GLY A 200 -2.22 -26.88 35.38
N PRO A 201 -0.93 -27.10 35.70
CA PRO A 201 0.15 -26.26 35.18
C PRO A 201 0.42 -26.47 33.68
N GLU A 202 0.37 -27.71 33.18
CA GLU A 202 0.70 -28.06 31.79
C GLU A 202 -0.13 -27.28 30.76
N LEU A 203 -1.44 -27.16 30.97
CA LEU A 203 -2.32 -26.40 30.08
C LEU A 203 -2.07 -24.88 30.16
N LYS A 204 -1.62 -24.38 31.32
CA LYS A 204 -1.22 -22.97 31.49
C LYS A 204 0.09 -22.67 30.77
N GLU A 205 1.04 -23.61 30.76
CA GLU A 205 2.26 -23.49 29.97
C GLU A 205 1.93 -23.43 28.47
N LEU A 206 1.05 -24.32 27.98
CA LEU A 206 0.61 -24.34 26.58
C LEU A 206 -0.09 -23.03 26.13
N SER A 207 -0.95 -22.42 26.96
CA SER A 207 -1.61 -21.14 26.58
C SER A 207 -0.59 -19.99 26.48
N GLN A 208 0.40 -19.98 27.37
CA GLN A 208 1.51 -19.03 27.33
C GLN A 208 2.49 -19.31 26.18
N GLU A 209 2.75 -20.57 25.82
CA GLU A 209 3.60 -20.91 24.66
C GLU A 209 2.96 -20.52 23.34
N SER A 210 1.66 -20.78 23.15
CA SER A 210 0.91 -20.28 21.99
C SER A 210 1.04 -18.76 21.86
N SER A 211 0.79 -18.02 22.94
CA SER A 211 0.93 -16.56 22.97
C SER A 211 2.36 -16.08 22.71
N LYS A 212 3.38 -16.80 23.20
CA LYS A 212 4.80 -16.54 22.87
C LYS A 212 5.11 -16.79 21.39
N THR A 213 4.45 -17.75 20.73
CA THR A 213 4.63 -17.95 19.28
C THR A 213 4.03 -16.80 18.47
N VAL A 214 2.82 -16.34 18.80
CA VAL A 214 2.23 -15.15 18.13
C VAL A 214 3.08 -13.89 18.35
N PHE A 215 3.62 -13.69 19.56
CA PHE A 215 4.55 -12.59 19.82
C PHE A 215 5.84 -12.69 18.97
N LYS A 216 6.41 -13.90 18.81
CA LYS A 216 7.55 -14.13 17.91
C LYS A 216 7.21 -13.88 16.44
N LEU A 217 5.98 -14.17 16.02
CA LEU A 217 5.50 -13.90 14.66
C LEU A 217 5.21 -12.40 14.42
N GLY A 218 5.05 -11.59 15.48
CA GLY A 218 4.84 -10.15 15.39
C GLY A 218 3.41 -9.70 15.07
N LEU A 219 2.46 -10.64 15.01
CA LEU A 219 1.05 -10.40 14.70
C LEU A 219 0.21 -9.92 15.91
N SER A 220 0.84 -9.72 17.07
CA SER A 220 0.16 -9.44 18.35
C SER A 220 -0.52 -8.07 18.46
N LYS A 221 -0.19 -7.13 17.56
CA LYS A 221 -0.77 -5.77 17.55
C LYS A 221 -2.00 -5.65 16.65
N ILE A 222 -2.36 -6.74 15.97
CA ILE A 222 -3.46 -6.81 15.01
C ILE A 222 -4.57 -7.61 15.69
N GLN A 223 -5.80 -7.07 15.73
CA GLN A 223 -6.88 -7.64 16.56
C GLN A 223 -7.33 -9.03 16.07
N CYS A 224 -7.26 -9.28 14.76
CA CYS A 224 -7.32 -10.60 14.15
C CYS A 224 -6.60 -10.54 12.79
N SER A 225 -5.96 -11.62 12.35
CA SER A 225 -5.31 -11.67 11.03
C SER A 225 -5.47 -13.03 10.36
N LEU A 226 -5.62 -13.03 9.05
CA LEU A 226 -5.71 -14.23 8.22
C LEU A 226 -4.38 -14.42 7.47
N LEU A 227 -3.80 -15.62 7.60
CA LEU A 227 -2.62 -16.04 6.85
C LEU A 227 -3.01 -17.08 5.79
N MET A 228 -3.02 -16.70 4.50
CA MET A 228 -3.22 -17.62 3.37
C MET A 228 -1.89 -18.04 2.77
N ASN A 229 -1.48 -19.31 2.94
CA ASN A 229 -0.16 -19.81 2.51
C ASN A 229 1.02 -18.93 2.99
N GLY A 230 0.82 -18.16 4.07
CA GLY A 230 1.77 -17.22 4.68
C GLY A 230 1.47 -15.75 4.38
N LEU A 231 0.69 -15.45 3.34
CA LEU A 231 0.32 -14.08 2.99
C LEU A 231 -0.63 -13.49 4.03
N PHE A 232 -0.34 -12.29 4.49
CA PHE A 232 -1.23 -11.50 5.34
C PHE A 232 -2.43 -11.01 4.50
N ILE A 233 -3.64 -11.20 5.01
CA ILE A 233 -4.90 -10.75 4.39
C ILE A 233 -5.85 -10.31 5.51
N ASP A 234 -6.73 -9.36 5.19
CA ASP A 234 -7.87 -9.05 6.03
C ASP A 234 -8.78 -10.27 6.22
N PRO A 235 -9.22 -10.58 7.46
CA PRO A 235 -10.00 -11.77 7.80
C PRO A 235 -11.48 -11.69 7.38
N ALA A 236 -11.77 -11.17 6.18
CA ALA A 236 -13.10 -11.12 5.56
C ALA A 236 -13.28 -12.23 4.50
N GLU A 237 -14.52 -12.67 4.25
CA GLU A 237 -14.81 -13.73 3.27
C GLU A 237 -14.45 -13.31 1.83
N GLU A 238 -14.71 -12.06 1.45
CA GLU A 238 -14.37 -11.54 0.11
C GLU A 238 -12.85 -11.46 -0.12
N ALA A 239 -12.10 -10.99 0.88
CA ALA A 239 -10.64 -10.92 0.83
C ALA A 239 -10.00 -12.33 0.74
N LEU A 240 -10.54 -13.30 1.49
CA LEU A 240 -10.18 -14.71 1.39
C LEU A 240 -10.43 -15.26 -0.04
N LEU A 241 -11.59 -14.98 -0.63
CA LEU A 241 -11.96 -15.44 -1.98
C LEU A 241 -11.06 -14.82 -3.07
N ASN A 242 -10.76 -13.53 -2.97
CA ASN A 242 -9.86 -12.84 -3.90
C ASN A 242 -8.44 -13.43 -3.84
N ALA A 243 -7.88 -13.57 -2.64
CA ALA A 243 -6.56 -14.17 -2.46
C ALA A 243 -6.48 -15.65 -2.89
N LEU A 244 -7.58 -16.42 -2.77
CA LEU A 244 -7.65 -17.77 -3.30
C LEU A 244 -7.54 -17.80 -4.83
N ASN A 245 -8.14 -16.84 -5.54
CA ASN A 245 -8.03 -16.73 -6.99
C ASN A 245 -6.59 -16.37 -7.40
N ASP A 246 -5.98 -15.39 -6.74
CA ASP A 246 -4.61 -14.93 -7.03
C ASP A 246 -3.56 -16.03 -6.76
N GLU A 247 -3.64 -16.70 -5.59
CA GLU A 247 -2.76 -17.84 -5.29
C GLU A 247 -3.06 -19.04 -6.20
N THR A 248 -4.30 -19.22 -6.70
CA THR A 248 -4.59 -20.25 -7.71
C THR A 248 -3.79 -20.01 -8.98
N GLN A 249 -3.73 -18.77 -9.49
CA GLN A 249 -2.97 -18.44 -10.70
C GLN A 249 -1.46 -18.70 -10.50
N ARG A 250 -0.89 -18.26 -9.37
CA ARG A 250 0.52 -18.53 -9.00
C ARG A 250 0.81 -20.03 -8.90
N LEU A 251 -0.07 -20.81 -8.26
CA LEU A 251 0.09 -22.25 -8.14
C LEU A 251 -0.06 -22.97 -9.49
N GLN A 252 -0.97 -22.52 -10.36
CA GLN A 252 -1.10 -23.06 -11.73
C GLN A 252 0.20 -22.91 -12.51
N GLU A 253 0.83 -21.74 -12.47
CA GLU A 253 2.11 -21.48 -13.12
C GLU A 253 3.22 -22.42 -12.60
N GLN A 254 3.37 -22.54 -11.28
CA GLN A 254 4.38 -23.42 -10.68
C GLN A 254 4.12 -24.91 -10.96
N VAL A 255 2.86 -25.34 -11.10
CA VAL A 255 2.50 -26.70 -11.50
C VAL A 255 2.78 -26.92 -12.99
N TYR A 256 2.47 -25.95 -13.85
CA TYR A 256 2.74 -26.01 -15.30
C TYR A 256 4.23 -26.15 -15.60
N PHE A 257 5.09 -25.37 -14.92
CA PHE A 257 6.54 -25.51 -15.02
C PHE A 257 7.12 -26.70 -14.24
N GLY A 258 6.28 -27.57 -13.66
CA GLY A 258 6.70 -28.80 -12.97
C GLY A 258 7.46 -28.57 -11.66
N GLN A 259 7.42 -27.37 -11.10
CA GLN A 259 8.08 -27.01 -9.85
C GLN A 259 7.33 -27.53 -8.61
N ILE A 260 6.01 -27.71 -8.71
CA ILE A 260 5.19 -28.41 -7.71
C ILE A 260 4.76 -29.75 -8.30
N LYS A 261 5.05 -30.84 -7.58
CA LYS A 261 4.69 -32.21 -7.96
C LYS A 261 3.70 -32.81 -6.95
N SER A 262 3.14 -33.96 -7.27
CA SER A 262 2.14 -34.62 -6.40
C SER A 262 2.65 -34.89 -4.99
N HIS A 263 3.94 -35.22 -4.81
CA HIS A 263 4.57 -35.49 -3.51
C HIS A 263 5.12 -34.24 -2.78
N THR A 264 5.13 -33.06 -3.41
CA THR A 264 5.62 -31.82 -2.80
C THR A 264 4.56 -31.30 -1.81
N ASP A 265 4.92 -31.02 -0.56
CA ASP A 265 4.07 -30.18 0.29
C ASP A 265 4.18 -28.72 -0.19
N VAL A 266 3.03 -28.12 -0.50
CA VAL A 266 2.98 -26.78 -1.08
C VAL A 266 3.37 -25.73 -0.04
N LEU A 267 2.95 -25.89 1.22
CA LEU A 267 3.20 -24.89 2.25
C LEU A 267 4.70 -24.79 2.56
N ASP A 268 5.36 -25.93 2.76
CA ASP A 268 6.80 -25.97 3.03
C ASP A 268 7.61 -25.37 1.89
N LYS A 269 7.21 -25.61 0.63
CA LYS A 269 7.86 -25.00 -0.53
C LYS A 269 7.70 -23.47 -0.51
N LEU A 270 6.47 -22.97 -0.46
CA LEU A 270 6.18 -21.52 -0.54
C LEU A 270 6.83 -20.73 0.61
N LEU A 271 6.90 -21.32 1.82
CA LEU A 271 7.58 -20.74 2.97
C LEU A 271 9.10 -20.90 2.91
N SER A 272 9.64 -21.93 2.26
CA SER A 272 11.10 -22.04 2.05
C SER A 272 11.65 -21.03 1.02
N GLU A 273 10.81 -20.58 0.09
CA GLU A 273 11.17 -19.62 -0.96
C GLU A 273 11.09 -18.16 -0.48
N ALA A 274 10.05 -17.80 0.30
CA ALA A 274 9.74 -16.42 0.67
C ALA A 274 9.29 -16.21 2.13
N GLY A 275 9.53 -17.19 3.02
CA GLY A 275 9.10 -17.17 4.41
C GLY A 275 9.93 -16.27 5.33
N ILE A 276 9.31 -15.23 5.90
CA ILE A 276 9.86 -14.42 6.99
C ILE A 276 9.47 -15.01 8.35
N GLN A 277 10.37 -14.91 9.33
CA GLN A 277 10.13 -15.45 10.69
C GLN A 277 9.36 -14.49 11.61
N HIS A 278 9.34 -13.20 11.29
CA HIS A 278 8.71 -12.15 12.08
C HIS A 278 8.09 -11.09 11.16
N TYR A 279 6.79 -10.87 11.29
CA TYR A 279 6.06 -9.81 10.61
C TYR A 279 6.13 -8.52 11.44
N ASN A 280 6.53 -7.41 10.83
CA ASN A 280 6.46 -6.10 11.47
C ASN A 280 5.58 -5.16 10.64
N PRO A 281 4.37 -4.79 11.11
CA PRO A 281 3.45 -3.93 10.35
C PRO A 281 3.97 -2.51 10.10
N GLN A 282 5.07 -2.09 10.73
CA GLN A 282 5.71 -0.80 10.46
C GLN A 282 6.72 -0.84 9.29
N ILE A 283 7.15 -2.04 8.88
CA ILE A 283 8.09 -2.27 7.78
C ILE A 283 7.35 -2.91 6.59
N ILE A 284 6.48 -3.86 6.90
CA ILE A 284 5.68 -4.60 5.94
C ILE A 284 4.24 -4.12 6.12
N CYS A 285 3.80 -3.22 5.25
CA CYS A 285 2.46 -2.69 5.22
C CYS A 285 2.08 -2.47 3.75
N ASP A 286 0.82 -2.71 3.40
CA ASP A 286 0.32 -2.47 2.03
C ASP A 286 0.18 -0.97 1.70
N ASN A 287 0.30 -0.10 2.71
CA ASN A 287 0.40 1.35 2.52
C ASN A 287 1.68 1.72 1.77
N LYS A 288 1.56 2.67 0.82
CA LYS A 288 2.70 3.19 0.06
C LYS A 288 3.89 3.56 0.98
N PRO A 289 5.11 3.11 0.66
CA PRO A 289 6.32 3.44 1.42
C PRO A 289 6.55 4.95 1.43
N ARG A 290 6.92 5.50 2.60
CA ARG A 290 7.20 6.94 2.75
C ARG A 290 8.69 7.21 2.61
N PHE A 291 9.12 7.57 1.40
CA PHE A 291 10.50 7.95 1.13
C PHE A 291 10.78 9.43 1.39
N ILE A 292 11.98 9.73 1.87
CA ILE A 292 12.47 11.08 2.12
C ILE A 292 13.86 11.23 1.48
N SER A 293 14.04 12.20 0.58
CA SER A 293 15.36 12.52 0.02
C SER A 293 16.25 13.14 1.09
N LEU A 294 17.41 12.54 1.29
CA LEU A 294 18.41 13.02 2.24
C LEU A 294 19.20 14.22 1.68
N ALA A 295 19.20 14.42 0.36
CA ALA A 295 19.86 15.56 -0.28
C ALA A 295 19.27 16.91 0.15
N MET A 296 17.97 16.96 0.48
CA MET A 296 17.34 18.19 0.97
C MET A 296 17.88 18.63 2.33
N PHE A 297 18.39 17.70 3.15
CA PHE A 297 18.91 17.97 4.50
C PHE A 297 20.42 18.27 4.54
N THR A 298 21.12 18.11 3.42
CA THR A 298 22.53 18.54 3.26
C THR A 298 22.66 19.87 2.53
N PHE A 299 21.84 20.10 1.51
CA PHE A 299 21.92 21.31 0.66
C PHE A 299 20.88 22.39 1.03
N GLY A 300 19.91 22.08 1.91
CA GLY A 300 18.93 23.03 2.43
C GLY A 300 19.39 23.77 3.70
N GLU A 301 18.64 24.80 4.11
CA GLU A 301 18.96 25.67 5.26
C GLU A 301 19.06 24.91 6.60
N ALA A 302 18.42 23.75 6.73
CA ALA A 302 18.45 22.89 7.91
C ALA A 302 19.52 21.79 7.82
N SER A 303 20.80 22.18 7.84
CA SER A 303 21.98 21.30 7.69
C SER A 303 22.27 20.39 8.91
N ILE A 304 21.27 19.61 9.34
CA ILE A 304 21.33 18.73 10.52
C ILE A 304 22.32 17.57 10.30
N LEU A 305 22.48 17.10 9.07
CA LEU A 305 23.32 15.93 8.75
C LEU A 305 24.82 16.19 8.87
N ASN A 306 25.27 17.43 8.68
CA ASN A 306 26.69 17.80 8.68
C ASN A 306 27.38 17.59 10.05
N GLY A 307 26.62 17.48 11.14
CA GLY A 307 27.11 17.22 12.49
C GLY A 307 27.06 15.75 12.94
N ILE A 308 26.66 14.81 12.08
CA ILE A 308 26.47 13.41 12.47
C ILE A 308 27.77 12.62 12.32
N ASN A 309 28.18 11.95 13.41
CA ASN A 309 29.26 10.97 13.39
C ASN A 309 28.72 9.59 13.03
N TYR A 310 29.16 9.04 11.91
CA TYR A 310 28.85 7.67 11.53
C TYR A 310 29.59 6.66 12.40
N LEU A 311 28.93 5.54 12.68
CA LEU A 311 29.46 4.45 13.49
C LEU A 311 29.76 3.25 12.59
N HIS A 312 30.98 2.74 12.68
CA HIS A 312 31.49 1.66 11.83
C HIS A 312 32.20 0.59 12.66
N SER A 313 32.16 -0.66 12.20
CA SER A 313 33.03 -1.70 12.75
C SER A 313 34.50 -1.35 12.44
N PRO A 314 35.44 -1.42 13.40
CA PRO A 314 36.81 -0.91 13.23
C PRO A 314 37.60 -1.53 12.06
N ARG A 315 37.19 -2.72 11.59
CA ARG A 315 37.83 -3.43 10.46
C ARG A 315 37.36 -2.97 9.08
N ILE A 316 36.35 -2.09 9.03
CA ILE A 316 35.56 -1.80 7.82
C ILE A 316 35.46 -0.28 7.61
N ILE A 317 36.39 0.51 8.16
CA ILE A 317 36.34 1.98 8.09
C ILE A 317 36.58 2.47 6.66
N ASP A 318 37.50 1.86 5.94
CA ASP A 318 37.94 2.29 4.60
C ASP A 318 37.13 1.69 3.43
N ASP A 319 36.20 0.77 3.70
CA ASP A 319 35.36 0.19 2.64
C ASP A 319 34.18 1.11 2.28
N LEU A 320 33.75 1.07 1.01
CA LEU A 320 32.51 1.72 0.56
C LEU A 320 31.30 1.21 1.37
N LYS A 321 30.39 2.13 1.74
CA LYS A 321 29.14 1.84 2.45
C LYS A 321 27.95 2.11 1.52
N PRO A 322 27.52 1.12 0.72
CA PRO A 322 26.42 1.30 -0.23
C PRO A 322 25.04 1.31 0.45
N VAL A 323 24.96 0.89 1.71
CA VAL A 323 23.74 0.99 2.52
C VAL A 323 24.11 1.68 3.83
N THR A 324 23.46 2.79 4.09
CA THR A 324 23.65 3.68 5.24
C THR A 324 22.34 3.79 6.02
N HIS A 325 22.48 4.10 7.30
CA HIS A 325 21.43 3.97 8.29
C HIS A 325 21.42 5.30 9.12
N LEU A 326 20.38 6.22 9.05
CA LEU A 326 20.07 7.48 9.89
C LEU A 326 18.75 7.66 10.88
N PHE A 327 18.59 7.08 12.11
CA PHE A 327 17.42 6.72 13.02
C PHE A 327 17.29 7.78 14.10
N SER A 328 16.12 8.34 14.28
CA SER A 328 15.85 9.11 15.49
C SER A 328 15.56 8.19 16.69
N VAL A 329 16.31 8.32 17.80
CA VAL A 329 16.05 7.62 19.06
C VAL A 329 16.14 8.59 20.24
N ASP A 330 15.11 8.61 21.09
CA ASP A 330 15.15 9.32 22.36
C ASP A 330 15.87 8.49 23.43
N ILE A 331 17.10 8.88 23.74
CA ILE A 331 17.98 8.22 24.71
C ILE A 331 17.47 8.41 26.15
N THR A 332 16.58 9.38 26.41
CA THR A 332 15.99 9.56 27.76
C THR A 332 14.99 8.47 28.11
N LEU A 333 14.39 7.80 27.12
CA LEU A 333 13.41 6.75 27.29
C LEU A 333 14.08 5.36 27.32
N ALA A 334 13.66 4.52 28.27
CA ALA A 334 14.14 3.14 28.37
C ALA A 334 13.85 2.30 27.09
N ILE A 335 12.77 2.61 26.38
CA ILE A 335 12.45 2.01 25.07
C ILE A 335 13.49 2.42 24.02
N GLY A 336 13.90 3.69 24.00
CA GLY A 336 14.94 4.19 23.10
C GLY A 336 16.30 3.55 23.37
N ILE A 337 16.72 3.45 24.63
CA ILE A 337 17.95 2.74 25.01
C ILE A 337 17.90 1.25 24.57
N LYS A 338 16.75 0.57 24.72
CA LYS A 338 16.55 -0.80 24.20
C LYS A 338 16.72 -0.86 22.68
N LEU A 339 16.11 0.06 21.92
CA LEU A 339 16.20 0.12 20.46
C LEU A 339 17.64 0.38 19.99
N LEU A 340 18.32 1.36 20.58
CA LEU A 340 19.72 1.71 20.30
C LEU A 340 20.66 0.53 20.58
N ARG A 341 20.42 -0.24 21.65
CA ARG A 341 21.18 -1.48 21.93
C ARG A 341 20.97 -2.55 20.85
N GLN A 342 19.76 -2.72 20.34
CA GLN A 342 19.51 -3.69 19.25
C GLN A 342 20.10 -3.22 17.92
N GLY A 343 20.07 -1.91 17.63
CA GLY A 343 20.79 -1.33 16.49
C GLY A 343 22.29 -1.64 16.54
N PHE A 344 22.92 -1.50 17.72
CA PHE A 344 24.33 -1.90 17.91
C PHE A 344 24.56 -3.40 17.73
N ASN A 345 23.70 -4.27 18.28
CA ASN A 345 23.83 -5.71 18.09
C ASN A 345 23.82 -6.09 16.59
N TYR A 346 22.90 -5.54 15.80
CA TYR A 346 22.86 -5.78 14.35
C TYR A 346 24.10 -5.29 13.60
N LEU A 347 24.62 -4.10 13.95
CA LEU A 347 25.86 -3.58 13.37
C LEU A 347 27.07 -4.46 13.69
N ILE A 348 27.07 -5.11 14.86
CA ILE A 348 28.14 -6.04 15.30
C ILE A 348 27.98 -7.42 14.63
N GLU A 349 26.76 -7.95 14.53
CA GLU A 349 26.48 -9.26 13.93
C GLU A 349 26.74 -9.29 12.42
N GLY A 350 26.67 -8.15 11.73
CA GLY A 350 27.06 -8.01 10.33
C GLY A 350 26.02 -8.57 9.37
N SER A 351 25.06 -7.73 9.01
CA SER A 351 23.87 -8.12 8.25
C SER A 351 24.14 -8.84 6.93
N LYS A 352 23.39 -9.93 6.72
CA LYS A 352 23.22 -10.55 5.40
C LYS A 352 22.20 -9.78 4.55
N ASP A 353 21.25 -9.10 5.17
CA ASP A 353 20.10 -8.47 4.52
C ASP A 353 20.45 -7.10 3.92
N ALA A 354 21.42 -6.39 4.51
CA ALA A 354 22.06 -5.23 3.86
C ALA A 354 22.71 -5.60 2.51
N ARG A 355 23.05 -6.88 2.29
CA ARG A 355 23.54 -7.39 0.99
C ARG A 355 22.40 -7.64 -0.01
N VAL A 356 21.15 -7.77 0.44
CA VAL A 356 19.96 -7.93 -0.42
C VAL A 356 19.59 -6.58 -1.03
N GLU A 357 19.55 -5.52 -0.23
CA GLU A 357 19.30 -4.16 -0.74
C GLU A 357 20.38 -3.71 -1.73
N LEU A 358 21.66 -3.93 -1.38
CA LEU A 358 22.80 -3.72 -2.28
C LEU A 358 22.56 -4.42 -3.62
N LYS A 359 22.22 -5.72 -3.62
CA LYS A 359 21.99 -6.49 -4.85
C LYS A 359 20.80 -6.01 -5.68
N LYS A 360 19.74 -5.50 -5.06
CA LYS A 360 18.51 -5.05 -5.75
C LYS A 360 18.66 -3.63 -6.30
N ARG A 361 18.84 -2.64 -5.42
CA ARG A 361 18.78 -1.20 -5.77
C ARG A 361 20.18 -0.62 -5.97
N THR A 362 21.00 -0.65 -4.92
CA THR A 362 22.14 0.26 -4.83
C THR A 362 23.33 -0.15 -5.69
N LYS A 363 23.41 -1.42 -6.11
CA LYS A 363 24.47 -1.91 -7.01
C LYS A 363 24.57 -1.07 -8.30
N HIS A 364 23.45 -0.86 -9.01
CA HIS A 364 23.45 -0.09 -10.26
C HIS A 364 23.89 1.37 -10.04
N ILE A 365 23.50 1.97 -8.91
CA ILE A 365 23.88 3.34 -8.53
C ILE A 365 25.39 3.41 -8.25
N VAL A 366 25.95 2.41 -7.55
CA VAL A 366 27.38 2.31 -7.29
C VAL A 366 28.17 2.11 -8.59
N GLU A 367 27.73 1.20 -9.47
CA GLU A 367 28.36 0.96 -10.78
C GLU A 367 28.40 2.26 -11.62
N ILE A 368 27.30 3.01 -11.70
CA ILE A 368 27.26 4.32 -12.40
C ILE A 368 28.20 5.34 -11.74
N ILE A 369 28.23 5.45 -10.40
CA ILE A 369 29.09 6.42 -9.70
C ILE A 369 30.58 6.07 -9.84
N GLU A 370 30.94 4.79 -9.97
CA GLU A 370 32.30 4.35 -10.26
C GLU A 370 32.74 4.64 -11.71
N GLU A 371 31.80 4.81 -12.65
CA GLU A 371 32.07 5.23 -14.05
C GLU A 371 32.17 6.75 -14.23
N VAL A 372 31.67 7.56 -13.29
CA VAL A 372 31.69 9.03 -13.37
C VAL A 372 33.11 9.60 -13.21
N LYS A 373 33.51 10.47 -14.15
CA LYS A 373 34.72 11.28 -14.04
C LYS A 373 34.42 12.58 -13.30
N TRP A 374 35.18 12.82 -12.23
CA TRP A 374 35.07 14.02 -11.40
C TRP A 374 36.08 15.06 -11.87
N GLU A 375 35.68 15.93 -12.79
CA GLU A 375 36.62 16.85 -13.47
C GLU A 375 36.90 18.15 -12.67
N ASP A 376 36.03 18.51 -11.72
CA ASP A 376 36.12 19.73 -10.88
C ASP A 376 36.26 19.45 -9.35
N VAL A 377 36.55 18.20 -8.94
CA VAL A 377 36.68 17.83 -7.52
C VAL A 377 38.13 17.49 -7.19
N ASP A 378 38.65 18.03 -6.09
CA ASP A 378 39.97 17.70 -5.57
C ASP A 378 40.07 16.17 -5.31
N PRO A 379 41.05 15.45 -5.89
CA PRO A 379 41.24 14.02 -5.66
C PRO A 379 41.32 13.64 -4.19
N ASP A 380 41.85 14.50 -3.32
CA ASP A 380 41.94 14.25 -1.88
C ASP A 380 40.56 14.31 -1.17
N MET A 381 39.55 14.93 -1.80
CA MET A 381 38.16 14.92 -1.30
C MET A 381 37.37 13.67 -1.70
N LEU A 382 37.81 12.90 -2.72
CA LEU A 382 37.15 11.70 -3.24
C LEU A 382 37.33 10.46 -2.32
N THR A 383 37.12 10.67 -1.02
CA THR A 383 37.20 9.63 0.02
C THR A 383 36.08 8.61 -0.13
N ARG A 384 36.30 7.39 0.38
CA ARG A 384 35.27 6.33 0.46
C ARG A 384 34.03 6.76 1.25
N LYS A 385 34.19 7.68 2.21
CA LYS A 385 33.08 8.36 2.90
C LYS A 385 32.26 9.22 1.93
N PHE A 386 32.90 10.13 1.20
CA PHE A 386 32.26 11.02 0.22
C PHE A 386 31.44 10.25 -0.82
N ILE A 387 32.02 9.17 -1.39
CA ILE A 387 31.31 8.30 -2.34
C ILE A 387 30.10 7.62 -1.68
N SER A 388 30.23 7.14 -0.43
CA SER A 388 29.11 6.54 0.32
C SER A 388 27.98 7.54 0.59
N ASP A 389 28.32 8.78 0.95
CA ASP A 389 27.36 9.87 1.15
C ASP A 389 26.61 10.19 -0.16
N ILE A 390 27.31 10.27 -1.31
CA ILE A 390 26.66 10.46 -2.63
C ILE A 390 25.72 9.31 -2.97
N VAL A 391 26.17 8.06 -2.80
CA VAL A 391 25.34 6.86 -3.04
C VAL A 391 24.04 6.92 -2.23
N MET A 392 24.11 7.36 -0.97
CA MET A 392 22.94 7.58 -0.10
C MET A 392 22.02 8.70 -0.62
N TYR A 393 22.56 9.85 -1.03
CA TYR A 393 21.75 10.97 -1.55
C TYR A 393 21.04 10.62 -2.87
N VAL A 394 21.73 9.95 -3.79
CA VAL A 394 21.15 9.51 -5.07
C VAL A 394 20.09 8.44 -4.83
N SER A 395 20.39 7.42 -4.02
CA SER A 395 19.46 6.32 -3.70
C SER A 395 18.17 6.81 -3.04
N SER A 396 18.28 7.71 -2.05
CA SER A 396 17.11 8.31 -1.39
C SER A 396 16.27 9.19 -2.34
N SER A 397 16.92 9.99 -3.19
CA SER A 397 16.23 10.87 -4.14
C SER A 397 15.52 10.11 -5.26
N MET A 398 16.16 9.06 -5.81
CA MET A 398 15.53 8.19 -6.80
C MET A 398 14.31 7.44 -6.25
N SER A 399 14.24 7.24 -4.93
CA SER A 399 13.14 6.50 -4.29
C SER A 399 11.91 7.36 -4.02
N MET A 400 12.04 8.70 -4.01
CA MET A 400 10.88 9.60 -4.01
C MET A 400 10.11 9.60 -5.35
N ILE A 401 10.72 9.09 -6.42
CA ILE A 401 10.08 9.03 -7.73
C ILE A 401 9.14 7.83 -7.74
N GLU A 402 7.83 8.09 -7.61
CA GLU A 402 6.81 7.07 -7.84
C GLU A 402 6.94 6.55 -9.28
N ARG A 403 7.40 5.30 -9.43
CA ARG A 403 7.36 4.60 -10.71
C ARG A 403 5.94 4.10 -10.93
N SER A 404 5.24 4.69 -11.89
CA SER A 404 4.08 4.02 -12.47
C SER A 404 4.54 2.72 -13.14
N SER A 405 3.69 1.70 -13.10
CA SER A 405 3.91 0.43 -13.81
C SER A 405 4.10 0.61 -15.33
N GLU A 406 3.61 1.73 -15.87
CA GLU A 406 3.68 2.12 -17.28
C GLU A 406 4.98 2.86 -17.67
N SER A 407 6.14 2.43 -17.15
CA SER A 407 7.43 3.02 -17.52
C SER A 407 7.96 2.49 -18.86
N ALA A 408 7.94 3.34 -19.89
CA ALA A 408 8.49 3.02 -21.22
C ALA A 408 10.02 3.17 -21.26
N ARG A 409 10.74 2.20 -21.84
CA ARG A 409 12.21 2.24 -22.00
C ARG A 409 12.59 2.93 -23.32
N PHE A 410 12.89 4.23 -23.27
CA PHE A 410 13.21 5.06 -24.44
C PHE A 410 14.59 4.78 -25.09
N GLU A 411 15.44 3.99 -24.45
CA GLU A 411 16.79 3.60 -24.93
C GLU A 411 16.76 2.78 -26.22
N VAL A 412 15.62 2.13 -26.53
CA VAL A 412 15.48 1.21 -27.68
C VAL A 412 15.16 1.94 -29.00
N LEU A 413 14.85 3.24 -28.96
CA LEU A 413 14.32 3.98 -30.12
C LEU A 413 15.42 4.64 -30.96
N SER A 414 15.74 4.05 -32.12
CA SER A 414 16.67 4.62 -33.10
C SER A 414 16.07 5.85 -33.82
N ALA A 415 16.77 6.98 -33.76
CA ALA A 415 16.19 8.31 -33.96
C ALA A 415 16.79 9.12 -35.13
N GLN A 416 17.17 8.48 -36.25
CA GLN A 416 17.92 9.16 -37.33
C GLN A 416 17.10 10.15 -38.19
N HIS A 417 15.86 9.79 -38.56
CA HIS A 417 15.03 10.57 -39.50
C HIS A 417 13.63 10.88 -38.98
N SER A 418 13.21 10.20 -37.90
CA SER A 418 11.89 10.35 -37.27
C SER A 418 11.90 11.26 -36.04
N ALA A 419 13.05 11.86 -35.70
CA ALA A 419 13.19 12.69 -34.50
C ALA A 419 13.74 14.08 -34.80
N ILE A 420 13.19 15.06 -34.11
CA ILE A 420 13.73 16.42 -34.00
C ILE A 420 14.57 16.45 -32.72
N ILE A 421 15.86 16.71 -32.87
CA ILE A 421 16.83 16.70 -31.76
C ILE A 421 17.28 18.14 -31.48
N LEU A 422 17.04 18.61 -30.26
CA LEU A 422 17.37 19.93 -29.76
C LEU A 422 18.38 19.77 -28.62
N ASN A 423 19.64 19.54 -28.98
CA ASN A 423 20.71 19.29 -28.02
C ASN A 423 21.05 20.56 -27.21
N ASN A 424 21.18 20.38 -25.89
CA ASN A 424 21.89 21.30 -25.01
C ASN A 424 22.78 20.46 -24.08
N GLU A 425 24.09 20.52 -24.27
CA GLU A 425 25.05 19.69 -23.50
C GLU A 425 25.11 20.09 -22.02
N ASN A 426 24.75 21.34 -21.70
CA ASN A 426 24.79 21.88 -20.34
C ASN A 426 23.45 21.77 -19.59
N SER A 427 22.42 21.15 -20.17
CA SER A 427 21.11 21.05 -19.49
C SER A 427 21.05 19.81 -18.59
N SER A 428 20.69 20.00 -17.32
CA SER A 428 20.40 18.91 -16.38
C SER A 428 19.05 18.21 -16.62
N ILE A 429 18.22 18.75 -17.51
CA ILE A 429 16.87 18.23 -17.82
C ILE A 429 16.89 17.69 -19.25
N HIS A 430 16.59 16.39 -19.37
CA HIS A 430 16.38 15.70 -20.65
C HIS A 430 14.89 15.44 -20.86
N ILE A 431 14.36 15.74 -22.05
CA ILE A 431 12.95 15.51 -22.40
C ILE A 431 12.86 14.69 -23.68
N ASP A 432 12.49 13.42 -23.54
CA ASP A 432 12.05 12.57 -24.64
C ASP A 432 10.53 12.67 -24.80
N ALA A 433 10.06 13.07 -25.98
CA ALA A 433 8.64 13.18 -26.29
C ALA A 433 8.30 12.39 -27.55
N VAL A 434 7.44 11.37 -27.45
CA VAL A 434 6.89 10.64 -28.61
C VAL A 434 5.51 11.20 -28.92
N LEU A 435 5.34 11.78 -30.10
CA LEU A 435 4.11 12.48 -30.51
C LEU A 435 3.58 11.93 -31.83
N ASP A 436 2.28 11.65 -31.90
CA ASP A 436 1.59 11.56 -33.20
C ASP A 436 1.26 13.00 -33.65
N PRO A 437 1.83 13.52 -34.77
CA PRO A 437 1.55 14.88 -35.25
C PRO A 437 0.08 15.11 -35.63
N LEU A 438 -0.72 14.06 -35.79
CA LEU A 438 -2.14 14.11 -36.16
C LEU A 438 -3.08 13.97 -34.94
N CYS A 439 -2.55 13.86 -33.72
CA CYS A 439 -3.35 13.77 -32.49
C CYS A 439 -3.67 15.17 -31.89
N PRO A 440 -4.92 15.45 -31.45
CA PRO A 440 -5.25 16.68 -30.74
C PRO A 440 -4.40 16.94 -29.49
N THR A 441 -4.06 15.90 -28.73
CA THR A 441 -3.17 16.00 -27.55
C THR A 441 -1.78 16.52 -27.94
N SER A 442 -1.26 16.12 -29.10
CA SER A 442 0.02 16.62 -29.61
C SER A 442 -0.03 18.10 -30.01
N GLN A 443 -1.19 18.63 -30.44
CA GLN A 443 -1.36 20.07 -30.66
C GLN A 443 -1.10 20.85 -29.36
N LYS A 444 -1.70 20.40 -28.24
CA LYS A 444 -1.49 20.96 -26.89
C LYS A 444 -0.05 20.82 -26.43
N LEU A 445 0.51 19.60 -26.49
CA LEU A 445 1.89 19.31 -26.08
C LEU A 445 2.93 20.09 -26.89
N SER A 446 2.73 20.31 -28.18
CA SER A 446 3.64 21.12 -29.01
C SER A 446 3.78 22.56 -28.50
N GLY A 447 2.70 23.12 -27.96
CA GLY A 447 2.69 24.43 -27.30
C GLY A 447 3.54 24.43 -26.03
N ILE A 448 3.35 23.42 -25.18
CA ILE A 448 4.06 23.25 -23.90
C ILE A 448 5.55 22.99 -24.12
N LEU A 449 5.92 22.06 -25.01
CA LEU A 449 7.33 21.75 -25.33
C LEU A 449 8.07 22.98 -25.85
N ARG A 450 7.42 23.82 -26.66
CA ARG A 450 7.98 25.11 -27.13
C ARG A 450 8.20 26.10 -25.98
N VAL A 451 7.35 26.11 -24.96
CA VAL A 451 7.56 26.91 -23.73
C VAL A 451 8.75 26.38 -22.95
N LEU A 452 8.79 25.08 -22.67
CA LEU A 452 9.89 24.44 -21.95
C LEU A 452 11.24 24.70 -22.66
N TRP A 453 11.28 24.54 -23.99
CA TRP A 453 12.45 24.89 -24.79
C TRP A 453 12.86 26.37 -24.67
N LYS A 454 11.90 27.31 -24.71
CA LYS A 454 12.18 28.75 -24.64
C LYS A 454 12.73 29.19 -23.28
N TYR A 455 12.21 28.66 -22.16
CA TYR A 455 12.51 29.16 -20.82
C TYR A 455 13.49 28.29 -20.02
N ILE A 456 13.47 26.97 -20.21
CA ILE A 456 14.31 26.01 -19.45
C ILE A 456 15.50 25.53 -20.30
N GLN A 457 15.40 25.61 -21.63
CA GLN A 457 16.40 25.10 -22.58
C GLN A 457 16.88 23.65 -22.29
N PRO A 458 15.98 22.69 -22.02
CA PRO A 458 16.36 21.29 -21.84
C PRO A 458 16.87 20.68 -23.15
N ASN A 459 17.73 19.67 -23.04
CA ASN A 459 18.05 18.78 -24.14
C ASN A 459 16.80 17.96 -24.48
N MET A 460 16.25 18.17 -25.67
CA MET A 460 14.91 17.69 -26.04
C MET A 460 14.94 16.89 -27.34
N ARG A 461 14.38 15.67 -27.30
CA ARG A 461 14.24 14.77 -28.46
C ARG A 461 12.77 14.50 -28.69
N ILE A 462 12.23 15.03 -29.78
CA ILE A 462 10.82 14.89 -30.16
C ILE A 462 10.73 13.87 -31.30
N MET A 463 10.21 12.67 -31.02
CA MET A 463 10.03 11.60 -31.99
C MET A 463 8.62 11.62 -32.56
N LEU A 464 8.49 11.63 -33.88
CA LEU A 464 7.20 11.61 -34.58
C LEU A 464 6.78 10.17 -34.87
N ASN A 465 5.64 9.76 -34.31
CA ASN A 465 5.08 8.41 -34.46
C ASN A 465 3.59 8.50 -34.88
N PRO A 466 3.30 8.79 -36.16
CA PRO A 466 1.93 8.86 -36.65
C PRO A 466 1.27 7.47 -36.77
N MET A 467 -0.04 7.38 -36.52
CA MET A 467 -0.79 6.16 -36.83
C MET A 467 -0.76 5.81 -38.33
N SER A 468 -0.55 4.53 -38.64
CA SER A 468 -0.41 4.02 -40.01
C SER A 468 -1.71 3.96 -40.83
N SER A 469 -2.87 3.96 -40.16
CA SER A 469 -4.19 3.91 -40.80
C SER A 469 -5.14 4.90 -40.14
N LEU A 470 -5.75 5.77 -40.95
CA LEU A 470 -6.73 6.77 -40.52
C LEU A 470 -8.07 6.44 -41.17
N VAL A 471 -9.12 6.32 -40.35
CA VAL A 471 -10.49 6.02 -40.82
C VAL A 471 -11.26 7.31 -41.16
N ASP A 472 -10.89 8.42 -40.53
CA ASP A 472 -11.52 9.74 -40.64
C ASP A 472 -10.44 10.84 -40.51
N LEU A 473 -10.79 12.09 -40.80
CA LEU A 473 -9.90 13.24 -40.64
C LEU A 473 -9.54 13.41 -39.14
N PRO A 474 -8.26 13.30 -38.76
CA PRO A 474 -7.86 13.18 -37.35
C PRO A 474 -7.87 14.52 -36.61
N LEU A 475 -7.64 15.63 -37.31
CA LEU A 475 -7.69 16.99 -36.78
C LEU A 475 -8.85 17.76 -37.41
N LYS A 476 -9.83 18.14 -36.60
CA LYS A 476 -11.08 18.83 -37.02
C LYS A 476 -11.18 20.27 -36.48
N ASN A 477 -10.16 20.73 -35.78
CA ASN A 477 -10.10 21.99 -35.05
C ASN A 477 -8.88 22.84 -35.47
N TYR A 478 -8.96 24.16 -35.22
CA TYR A 478 -7.82 25.06 -35.28
C TYR A 478 -7.39 25.37 -33.85
N TYR A 479 -6.13 25.10 -33.50
CA TYR A 479 -5.63 25.21 -32.12
C TYR A 479 -4.52 26.25 -31.99
N ARG A 480 -4.54 27.01 -30.89
CA ARG A 480 -3.48 27.97 -30.51
C ARG A 480 -3.23 27.90 -29.01
N TYR A 481 -2.06 27.42 -28.62
CA TYR A 481 -1.60 27.48 -27.23
C TYR A 481 -1.17 28.91 -26.88
N VAL A 482 -1.85 29.53 -25.92
CA VAL A 482 -1.59 30.89 -25.44
C VAL A 482 -0.56 30.84 -24.31
N VAL A 483 0.45 31.69 -24.38
CA VAL A 483 1.55 31.75 -23.41
C VAL A 483 1.80 33.22 -23.07
N PRO A 484 1.79 33.62 -21.79
CA PRO A 484 2.18 34.97 -21.41
C PRO A 484 3.65 35.23 -21.71
N SER A 485 3.92 36.35 -22.37
CA SER A 485 5.27 36.86 -22.63
C SER A 485 5.60 38.00 -21.66
N MET A 486 6.89 38.27 -21.45
CA MET A 486 7.32 39.41 -20.62
C MET A 486 6.92 40.77 -21.19
N ASP A 487 6.62 40.84 -22.49
CA ASP A 487 6.22 42.07 -23.17
C ASP A 487 4.72 42.40 -22.97
N ASP A 488 3.88 41.39 -22.68
CA ASP A 488 2.47 41.60 -22.33
C ASP A 488 2.31 42.37 -21.00
N PHE A 489 3.29 42.25 -20.09
CA PHE A 489 3.29 42.93 -18.78
C PHE A 489 3.97 44.31 -18.77
N ARG A 490 4.47 44.80 -19.92
CA ARG A 490 5.32 46.01 -19.98
C ARG A 490 4.56 47.31 -20.24
N ASN A 491 3.35 47.26 -20.77
CA ASN A 491 2.57 48.47 -21.06
C ASN A 491 1.72 48.90 -19.86
N THR A 492 1.91 50.16 -19.44
CA THR A 492 1.15 50.81 -18.36
C THR A 492 -0.26 51.27 -18.77
N ASP A 493 -0.61 51.15 -20.05
CA ASP A 493 -1.91 51.57 -20.57
C ASP A 493 -2.99 50.53 -20.25
N SER A 494 -4.08 50.99 -19.64
CA SER A 494 -5.23 50.16 -19.19
C SER A 494 -6.05 49.50 -20.31
N SER A 495 -5.58 49.55 -21.56
CA SER A 495 -6.11 48.76 -22.66
C SER A 495 -5.70 47.29 -22.52
N ILE A 496 -6.67 46.38 -22.66
CA ILE A 496 -6.55 44.92 -22.44
C ILE A 496 -5.48 44.30 -23.36
N ASN A 497 -4.22 44.30 -22.90
CA ASN A 497 -3.07 43.65 -23.54
C ASN A 497 -2.62 42.41 -22.75
N GLY A 498 -3.59 41.61 -22.31
CA GLY A 498 -3.33 40.26 -21.80
C GLY A 498 -2.92 39.30 -22.94
N PRO A 499 -2.37 38.12 -22.59
CA PRO A 499 -1.98 37.13 -23.57
C PRO A 499 -3.20 36.63 -24.35
N LYS A 500 -3.14 36.71 -25.69
CA LYS A 500 -4.30 36.51 -26.57
C LYS A 500 -4.08 35.46 -27.65
N ALA A 501 -5.10 34.66 -27.92
CA ALA A 501 -5.14 33.80 -29.10
C ALA A 501 -5.56 34.64 -30.33
N PHE A 502 -4.74 34.64 -31.37
CA PHE A 502 -5.07 35.28 -32.65
C PHE A 502 -5.14 34.26 -33.78
N PHE A 503 -6.27 34.22 -34.47
CA PHE A 503 -6.55 33.32 -35.59
C PHE A 503 -6.72 34.14 -36.88
N ALA A 504 -5.66 34.21 -37.69
CA ALA A 504 -5.69 34.84 -39.00
C ALA A 504 -6.22 33.87 -40.08
N ASN A 505 -6.82 34.43 -41.14
CA ASN A 505 -7.20 33.72 -42.37
C ASN A 505 -8.11 32.49 -42.16
N MET A 506 -9.05 32.59 -41.22
CA MET A 506 -10.05 31.55 -40.93
C MET A 506 -11.08 31.43 -42.08
N PRO A 507 -11.66 30.23 -42.30
CA PRO A 507 -12.61 29.99 -43.40
C PRO A 507 -13.92 30.75 -43.19
N LEU A 508 -14.32 31.57 -44.18
CA LEU A 508 -15.48 32.47 -44.05
C LEU A 508 -16.83 31.75 -44.02
N SER A 509 -16.99 30.74 -44.89
CA SER A 509 -18.26 30.04 -45.17
C SER A 509 -18.46 28.77 -44.34
N LYS A 510 -17.74 28.62 -43.23
CA LYS A 510 -17.84 27.46 -42.32
C LYS A 510 -18.32 27.95 -40.96
N THR A 511 -19.25 27.22 -40.37
CA THR A 511 -19.62 27.36 -38.97
C THR A 511 -18.47 26.86 -38.09
N LEU A 512 -18.06 27.68 -37.14
CA LEU A 512 -16.97 27.42 -36.21
C LEU A 512 -17.50 27.57 -34.77
N THR A 513 -16.99 26.75 -33.87
CA THR A 513 -17.30 26.80 -32.44
C THR A 513 -16.03 27.23 -31.69
N MET A 514 -16.12 28.26 -30.85
CA MET A 514 -15.01 28.69 -30.01
C MET A 514 -14.99 27.85 -28.72
N ASN A 515 -14.04 26.93 -28.63
CA ASN A 515 -13.80 26.12 -27.44
C ASN A 515 -12.51 26.56 -26.72
N LEU A 516 -12.52 26.52 -25.39
CA LEU A 516 -11.42 26.94 -24.53
C LEU A 516 -10.81 25.72 -23.82
N ASP A 517 -9.58 25.36 -24.20
CA ASP A 517 -8.83 24.25 -23.59
C ASP A 517 -8.01 24.72 -22.38
N VAL A 518 -8.59 24.60 -21.18
CA VAL A 518 -8.00 25.02 -19.90
C VAL A 518 -7.55 23.83 -19.03
N PRO A 519 -6.70 24.04 -18.01
CA PRO A 519 -6.49 23.06 -16.95
C PRO A 519 -7.80 22.68 -16.25
N GLU A 520 -7.96 21.41 -15.88
CA GLU A 520 -9.16 20.89 -15.21
C GLU A 520 -9.60 21.68 -13.95
N PRO A 521 -8.70 22.22 -13.10
CA PRO A 521 -9.11 23.01 -11.95
C PRO A 521 -9.66 24.40 -12.29
N TRP A 522 -9.68 24.84 -13.56
CA TRP A 522 -10.09 26.20 -13.94
C TRP A 522 -11.55 26.24 -14.38
N LEU A 523 -12.34 27.09 -13.73
CA LEU A 523 -13.69 27.41 -14.17
C LEU A 523 -13.70 28.79 -14.81
N VAL A 524 -13.95 28.82 -16.12
CA VAL A 524 -13.80 30.01 -16.96
C VAL A 524 -15.10 30.32 -17.68
N GLU A 525 -15.53 31.58 -17.63
CA GLU A 525 -16.76 32.06 -18.25
C GLU A 525 -16.49 33.19 -19.26
N PRO A 526 -17.29 33.32 -20.34
CA PRO A 526 -17.20 34.44 -21.27
C PRO A 526 -17.80 35.72 -20.68
N VAL A 527 -17.02 36.82 -20.64
CA VAL A 527 -17.44 38.11 -20.07
C VAL A 527 -17.76 39.15 -21.15
N LEU A 528 -17.04 39.13 -22.27
CA LEU A 528 -17.30 40.03 -23.41
C LEU A 528 -17.51 39.21 -24.68
N THR A 529 -18.77 39.07 -25.10
CA THR A 529 -19.16 38.39 -26.35
C THR A 529 -20.34 39.12 -27.00
N VAL A 530 -20.13 39.68 -28.19
CA VAL A 530 -21.19 40.33 -29.00
C VAL A 530 -21.94 39.33 -29.89
N HIS A 531 -21.34 38.15 -30.10
CA HIS A 531 -21.84 37.10 -30.99
C HIS A 531 -21.93 35.76 -30.27
N ASP A 532 -22.78 34.87 -30.80
CA ASP A 532 -22.81 33.46 -30.40
C ASP A 532 -21.46 32.80 -30.69
N LEU A 533 -20.87 32.18 -29.66
CA LEU A 533 -19.58 31.50 -29.74
C LEU A 533 -19.70 30.06 -30.26
N ASP A 534 -20.88 29.46 -30.22
CA ASP A 534 -21.10 28.09 -30.67
C ASP A 534 -21.28 28.02 -32.19
N ASN A 535 -21.87 29.06 -32.80
CA ASN A 535 -22.25 29.12 -34.22
C ASN A 535 -21.60 30.29 -34.98
N ILE A 536 -20.28 30.47 -34.83
CA ILE A 536 -19.54 31.55 -35.49
C ILE A 536 -19.49 31.31 -37.01
N MET A 537 -20.07 32.22 -37.79
CA MET A 537 -19.93 32.27 -39.25
C MET A 537 -19.33 33.62 -39.64
N ILE A 538 -18.08 33.65 -40.10
CA ILE A 538 -17.31 34.89 -40.27
C ILE A 538 -17.88 35.76 -41.40
N GLU A 539 -18.54 35.16 -42.40
CA GLU A 539 -19.28 35.87 -43.44
C GLU A 539 -20.46 36.71 -42.89
N ASN A 540 -21.04 36.32 -41.75
CA ASN A 540 -22.15 37.03 -41.11
C ASN A 540 -21.69 38.10 -40.10
N LEU A 541 -20.39 38.25 -39.87
CA LEU A 541 -19.84 39.34 -39.05
C LEU A 541 -19.91 40.66 -39.83
N SER A 542 -20.02 41.77 -39.12
CA SER A 542 -20.08 43.12 -39.69
C SER A 542 -18.77 43.53 -40.40
N ASP A 543 -18.71 44.74 -40.94
CA ASP A 543 -17.67 45.22 -41.88
C ASP A 543 -16.21 44.97 -41.47
N THR A 544 -15.91 44.83 -40.17
CA THR A 544 -14.57 44.52 -39.66
C THR A 544 -14.16 43.05 -39.85
N ARG A 545 -15.11 42.11 -39.98
CA ARG A 545 -14.92 40.65 -40.06
C ARG A 545 -14.07 40.05 -38.92
N THR A 546 -13.99 40.76 -37.79
CA THR A 546 -13.24 40.34 -36.60
C THR A 546 -14.20 39.99 -35.47
N LEU A 547 -14.15 38.75 -34.98
CA LEU A 547 -14.79 38.39 -33.71
C LEU A 547 -13.78 38.58 -32.57
N GLN A 548 -14.22 39.27 -31.52
CA GLN A 548 -13.48 39.39 -30.26
C GLN A 548 -14.33 38.78 -29.14
N ALA A 549 -13.71 37.90 -28.37
CA ALA A 549 -14.27 37.32 -27.15
C ALA A 549 -13.26 37.50 -26.01
N ALA A 550 -13.73 37.84 -24.82
CA ALA A 550 -12.92 37.84 -23.61
C ALA A 550 -13.52 36.91 -22.55
N PHE A 551 -12.65 36.19 -21.86
CA PHE A 551 -12.99 35.19 -20.85
C PHE A 551 -12.34 35.57 -19.51
N GLU A 552 -13.00 35.23 -18.41
CA GLU A 552 -12.51 35.44 -17.04
C GLU A 552 -12.51 34.12 -16.26
N LEU A 553 -11.46 33.91 -15.46
CA LEU A 553 -11.37 32.80 -14.52
C LEU A 553 -12.26 33.11 -13.30
N GLU A 554 -13.51 32.65 -13.32
CA GLU A 554 -14.50 32.85 -12.25
C GLU A 554 -14.00 32.25 -10.92
N ALA A 555 -13.54 31.00 -10.98
CA ALA A 555 -13.15 30.22 -9.80
C ALA A 555 -12.16 29.12 -10.13
N LEU A 556 -11.53 28.58 -9.09
CA LEU A 556 -10.83 27.30 -9.15
C LEU A 556 -11.72 26.20 -8.56
N VAL A 557 -11.62 24.99 -9.10
CA VAL A 557 -12.30 23.80 -8.57
C VAL A 557 -11.35 23.07 -7.63
N LEU A 558 -11.73 22.98 -6.35
CA LEU A 558 -11.15 21.99 -5.44
C LEU A 558 -11.87 20.67 -5.62
N THR A 559 -11.11 19.60 -5.80
CA THR A 559 -11.59 18.23 -5.89
C THR A 559 -10.90 17.35 -4.86
N GLY A 560 -11.57 16.32 -4.38
CA GLY A 560 -10.98 15.37 -3.45
C GLY A 560 -11.74 14.07 -3.36
N HIS A 561 -11.18 13.15 -2.58
CA HIS A 561 -11.75 11.84 -2.26
C HIS A 561 -11.90 11.72 -0.75
N CYS A 562 -13.02 11.16 -0.30
CA CYS A 562 -13.29 10.85 1.10
C CYS A 562 -13.43 9.33 1.26
N SER A 563 -12.87 8.78 2.34
CA SER A 563 -13.06 7.39 2.72
C SER A 563 -13.26 7.30 4.23
N GLU A 564 -14.09 6.35 4.66
CA GLU A 564 -14.20 5.95 6.05
C GLU A 564 -13.00 5.08 6.47
N LYS A 565 -13.00 4.58 7.71
CA LYS A 565 -11.89 3.76 8.25
C LYS A 565 -11.71 2.46 7.47
N ASP A 566 -12.81 1.89 6.98
CA ASP A 566 -12.87 0.63 6.23
C ASP A 566 -12.74 0.86 4.71
N HIS A 567 -12.21 2.02 4.32
CA HIS A 567 -12.03 2.50 2.94
C HIS A 567 -13.32 2.74 2.12
N ASP A 568 -14.49 2.46 2.67
CA ASP A 568 -15.77 2.76 2.02
C ASP A 568 -16.02 4.28 1.84
N PRO A 569 -16.69 4.70 0.74
CA PRO A 569 -16.97 6.10 0.47
C PRO A 569 -18.21 6.60 1.25
N PRO A 570 -18.11 7.66 2.07
CA PRO A 570 -19.21 8.16 2.92
C PRO A 570 -20.28 8.88 2.08
N ARG A 571 -21.10 8.11 1.35
CA ARG A 571 -22.07 8.59 0.38
C ARG A 571 -23.11 9.50 1.03
N GLY A 572 -23.22 10.73 0.51
CA GLY A 572 -24.21 11.70 0.97
C GLY A 572 -23.78 12.51 2.19
N LEU A 573 -22.55 12.34 2.68
CA LEU A 573 -21.93 13.25 3.64
C LEU A 573 -21.91 14.68 3.06
N GLN A 574 -22.41 15.65 3.81
CA GLN A 574 -22.41 17.06 3.43
C GLN A 574 -21.14 17.74 3.94
N LEU A 575 -20.43 18.39 3.03
CA LEU A 575 -19.21 19.14 3.31
C LEU A 575 -19.49 20.63 3.08
N ILE A 576 -19.17 21.48 4.05
CA ILE A 576 -19.24 22.94 3.92
C ILE A 576 -17.82 23.49 3.90
N LEU A 577 -17.51 24.32 2.90
CA LEU A 577 -16.35 25.20 2.92
C LEU A 577 -16.76 26.59 3.43
N GLY A 578 -15.95 27.14 4.32
CA GLY A 578 -16.09 28.51 4.80
C GLY A 578 -14.74 29.18 5.05
N THR A 579 -14.76 30.46 5.37
CA THR A 579 -13.61 31.18 5.96
C THR A 579 -13.93 31.51 7.41
N LYS A 580 -12.92 31.96 8.18
CA LYS A 580 -13.14 32.44 9.56
C LYS A 580 -14.13 33.61 9.65
N THR A 581 -14.32 34.37 8.56
CA THR A 581 -15.25 35.50 8.46
C THR A 581 -16.62 35.11 7.92
N SER A 582 -16.71 34.06 7.11
CA SER A 582 -17.94 33.55 6.50
C SER A 582 -17.95 32.02 6.55
N PRO A 583 -18.47 31.40 7.62
CA PRO A 583 -18.31 29.97 7.87
C PRO A 583 -19.08 29.05 6.89
N HIS A 584 -19.95 29.62 6.06
CA HIS A 584 -20.67 28.92 5.00
C HIS A 584 -20.51 29.72 3.70
N LEU A 585 -19.73 29.21 2.76
CA LEU A 585 -19.52 29.78 1.42
C LEU A 585 -20.08 28.87 0.32
N VAL A 586 -19.71 27.59 0.37
CA VAL A 586 -20.08 26.58 -0.63
C VAL A 586 -20.30 25.25 0.08
N ASP A 587 -21.37 24.56 -0.26
CA ASP A 587 -21.64 23.19 0.15
C ASP A 587 -21.51 22.20 -1.02
N THR A 588 -21.25 20.94 -0.69
CA THR A 588 -21.25 19.83 -1.66
C THR A 588 -21.55 18.52 -0.94
N LEU A 589 -21.93 17.49 -1.71
CA LEU A 589 -22.19 16.15 -1.20
C LEU A 589 -21.13 15.17 -1.72
N VAL A 590 -20.65 14.28 -0.84
CA VAL A 590 -19.75 13.19 -1.21
C VAL A 590 -20.50 12.17 -2.07
N MET A 591 -19.96 11.90 -3.26
CA MET A 591 -20.52 10.92 -4.20
C MET A 591 -20.12 9.49 -3.83
N ALA A 592 -20.95 8.52 -4.19
CA ALA A 592 -20.65 7.10 -3.99
C ALA A 592 -19.39 6.62 -4.74
N ASN A 593 -19.08 7.23 -5.90
CA ASN A 593 -17.94 6.84 -6.71
C ASN A 593 -16.66 7.40 -6.10
N LEU A 594 -15.82 6.53 -5.52
CA LEU A 594 -14.52 6.86 -4.92
C LEU A 594 -14.59 7.98 -3.85
N GLY A 595 -15.75 8.19 -3.23
CA GLY A 595 -15.96 9.28 -2.27
C GLY A 595 -15.70 10.67 -2.86
N TYR A 596 -15.89 10.83 -4.16
CA TYR A 596 -15.53 12.05 -4.88
C TYR A 596 -16.38 13.25 -4.45
N TRP A 597 -15.75 14.39 -4.25
CA TRP A 597 -16.41 15.68 -4.00
C TRP A 597 -15.72 16.80 -4.78
N LYS A 598 -16.47 17.87 -5.06
CA LYS A 598 -15.97 19.08 -5.73
C LYS A 598 -16.60 20.35 -5.18
N MET A 599 -15.82 21.43 -5.12
CA MET A 599 -16.25 22.76 -4.65
C MET A 599 -15.64 23.87 -5.53
N LYS A 600 -16.38 24.95 -5.79
CA LYS A 600 -15.83 26.19 -6.38
C LYS A 600 -15.15 27.03 -5.30
N VAL A 601 -13.97 27.57 -5.58
CA VAL A 601 -13.16 28.36 -4.62
C VAL A 601 -12.45 29.52 -5.32
N CYS A 602 -12.57 30.72 -4.76
CA CYS A 602 -11.71 31.87 -5.10
C CYS A 602 -10.53 31.93 -4.11
N SER A 603 -9.42 32.57 -4.51
CA SER A 603 -8.04 32.43 -3.97
C SER A 603 -7.76 32.86 -2.50
N SER A 604 -8.68 32.62 -1.58
CA SER A 604 -8.57 32.90 -0.14
C SER A 604 -8.39 31.62 0.67
N LEU A 605 -7.78 31.72 1.87
CA LEU A 605 -7.63 30.57 2.77
C LEU A 605 -8.97 30.22 3.43
N GLY A 606 -9.51 29.04 3.08
CA GLY A 606 -10.71 28.46 3.69
C GLY A 606 -10.42 27.32 4.67
N SER A 607 -11.46 26.92 5.40
CA SER A 607 -11.52 25.76 6.27
C SER A 607 -12.77 24.94 5.93
N ILE A 608 -12.62 23.63 5.76
CA ILE A 608 -13.72 22.69 5.50
C ILE A 608 -14.26 22.20 6.85
N VAL A 609 -15.58 22.14 6.99
CA VAL A 609 -16.30 21.69 8.18
C VAL A 609 -17.31 20.62 7.75
N LEU A 610 -17.40 19.54 8.54
CA LEU A 610 -18.42 18.50 8.39
C LEU A 610 -19.72 19.00 9.02
N GLN A 611 -20.86 18.73 8.38
CA GLN A 611 -22.19 19.05 8.90
C GLN A 611 -22.83 17.85 9.61
#